data_AF-A0A3N5XP41-F1
#
_entry.id   AF-A0A3N5XP41-F1
#
_cell.length_a   1.000
_cell.length_b   1.000
_cell.length_c   1.000
_cell.angle_alpha   90.00
_cell.angle_beta   90.00
_cell.angle_gamma   90.00
#
_symmetry.space_group_name_H-M   'P 1'
#
loop_
_entity.id
_entity.type
_entity.pdbx_description
1 polymer ?
#
loop_
_entity_poly.entity_id
_entity_poly.type
_entity_poly.pdbx_seq_one_letter_code
_entity_poly.pdbx_strand_id
1 'polypeptide(L)'
;MREMVPPHLKETDSPRLFNLGFTFRMRNGFTGMVLKREGKVILVKKNHRQMPNNDFYEVMVIRTSTVERRFPNGAVLPIGTERLPSTEEWGKYGWTPHNEDQARERFRQTCDRFNKP
;
A
#
# COMPACT_ATOMS: atom_id res chain seq x y z
N MET A 1 28.44 36.40 -15.00
CA MET A 1 29.13 35.54 -14.02
C MET A 1 28.36 34.23 -13.95
N ARG A 2 28.98 33.12 -14.34
CA ARG A 2 28.38 31.77 -14.28
C ARG A 2 28.82 31.16 -12.96
N GLU A 3 27.90 30.95 -12.03
CA GLU A 3 28.19 30.19 -10.81
C GLU A 3 28.26 28.70 -11.16
N MET A 4 29.47 28.14 -11.05
CA MET A 4 29.75 26.71 -11.11
C MET A 4 29.29 26.07 -9.79
N VAL A 5 28.27 25.21 -9.86
CA VAL A 5 27.90 24.34 -8.75
C VAL A 5 28.85 23.12 -8.73
N PRO A 6 29.50 22.80 -7.60
CA PRO A 6 30.45 21.69 -7.53
C PRO A 6 29.74 20.33 -7.60
N PRO A 7 30.37 19.32 -8.24
CA PRO A 7 29.89 17.95 -8.19
C PRO A 7 30.16 17.40 -6.77
N HIS A 8 29.39 16.39 -6.33
CA HIS A 8 29.60 15.50 -5.15
C HIS A 8 28.49 15.47 -4.09
N LEU A 9 27.25 15.87 -4.39
CA LEU A 9 26.12 15.27 -3.71
C LEU A 9 25.80 13.93 -4.40
N LYS A 10 26.28 12.84 -3.78
CA LYS A 10 25.82 11.50 -4.06
C LYS A 10 24.29 11.53 -4.03
N GLU A 11 23.66 11.32 -5.16
CA GLU A 11 22.23 11.01 -5.24
C GLU A 11 22.01 9.79 -4.34
N THR A 12 21.60 10.04 -3.11
CA THR A 12 21.05 9.02 -2.24
C THR A 12 19.90 8.43 -3.02
N ASP A 13 20.08 7.19 -3.43
CA ASP A 13 19.13 6.28 -4.07
C ASP A 13 17.88 6.17 -3.18
N SER A 14 17.07 7.23 -3.20
CA SER A 14 15.76 7.26 -2.62
C SER A 14 14.93 6.39 -3.55
N PRO A 15 14.51 5.18 -3.14
CA PRO A 15 13.75 4.30 -4.01
C PRO A 15 12.55 5.11 -4.51
N ARG A 16 12.52 5.34 -5.82
CA ARG A 16 11.53 6.18 -6.51
C ARG A 16 10.17 5.83 -5.96
N LEU A 17 9.67 6.71 -5.10
CA LEU A 17 8.35 6.63 -4.51
C LEU A 17 7.37 6.89 -5.66
N PHE A 18 7.01 5.84 -6.40
CA PHE A 18 5.90 5.92 -7.35
C PHE A 18 4.66 6.28 -6.54
N ASN A 19 4.33 7.57 -6.60
CA ASN A 19 3.11 8.13 -6.06
C ASN A 19 1.97 7.64 -6.96
N LEU A 20 1.56 6.38 -6.76
CA LEU A 20 0.43 5.78 -7.43
C LEU A 20 -0.82 6.37 -6.77
N GLY A 21 -1.21 7.58 -7.19
CA GLY A 21 -2.45 8.27 -6.80
C GLY A 21 -3.72 7.55 -7.28
N PHE A 22 -3.75 6.22 -7.17
CA PHE A 22 -4.90 5.38 -7.48
C PHE A 22 -5.85 5.41 -6.29
N THR A 23 -7.01 6.02 -6.50
CA THR A 23 -8.13 5.92 -5.58
C THR A 23 -8.97 4.70 -5.92
N PHE A 24 -9.40 3.95 -4.91
CA PHE A 24 -10.28 2.82 -5.08
C PHE A 24 -11.38 2.82 -4.03
N ARG A 25 -12.56 2.37 -4.42
CA ARG A 25 -13.68 2.20 -3.49
C ARG A 25 -13.42 0.97 -2.64
N MET A 26 -13.41 1.18 -1.34
CA MET A 26 -13.43 0.12 -0.35
C MET A 26 -14.88 -0.20 0.02
N ARG A 27 -15.09 -1.32 0.71
CA ARG A 27 -16.40 -1.64 1.26
C ARG A 27 -16.81 -0.58 2.30
N ASN A 28 -18.12 -0.49 2.55
CA ASN A 28 -18.70 0.34 3.62
C ASN A 28 -18.43 1.85 3.49
N GLY A 29 -18.43 2.39 2.26
CA GLY A 29 -18.37 3.85 2.04
C GLY A 29 -17.00 4.49 2.21
N PHE A 30 -15.94 3.69 2.41
CA PHE A 30 -14.56 4.17 2.43
C PHE A 30 -14.02 4.32 1.00
N THR A 31 -13.23 5.37 0.78
CA THR A 31 -12.40 5.52 -0.41
C THR A 31 -10.95 5.47 0.03
N GLY A 32 -10.18 4.54 -0.52
CA GLY A 32 -8.75 4.41 -0.28
C GLY A 32 -7.95 5.11 -1.37
N MET A 33 -6.82 5.69 -1.01
CA MET A 33 -5.81 6.25 -1.89
C MET A 33 -4.47 5.63 -1.53
N VAL A 34 -3.79 5.00 -2.49
CA VAL A 34 -2.45 4.48 -2.25
C VAL A 34 -1.49 5.66 -2.14
N LEU A 35 -0.84 5.78 -0.98
CA LEU A 35 0.20 6.80 -0.75
C LEU A 35 1.57 6.30 -1.18
N LYS A 36 1.84 5.01 -0.99
CA LYS A 36 3.11 4.38 -1.33
C LYS A 36 2.91 2.89 -1.58
N ARG A 37 3.65 2.34 -2.55
CA ARG A 37 3.82 0.90 -2.77
C ARG A 37 5.30 0.57 -2.87
N GLU A 38 5.74 -0.49 -2.21
CA GLU A 38 7.08 -1.02 -2.30
C GLU A 38 7.02 -2.56 -2.29
N GLY A 39 7.37 -3.17 -3.42
CA GLY A 39 7.18 -4.61 -3.62
C GLY A 39 5.73 -5.04 -3.37
N LYS A 40 5.55 -5.88 -2.36
CA LYS A 40 4.22 -6.40 -1.95
C LYS A 40 3.56 -5.54 -0.87
N VAL A 41 4.17 -4.47 -0.40
CA VAL A 41 3.63 -3.67 0.72
C VAL A 41 3.05 -2.37 0.19
N ILE A 42 1.86 -2.00 0.66
CA ILE A 42 1.19 -0.73 0.35
C ILE A 42 0.85 0.03 1.62
N LEU A 43 0.99 1.35 1.56
CA LEU A 43 0.44 2.31 2.51
C LEU A 43 -0.73 3.01 1.84
N VAL A 44 -1.89 2.96 2.50
CA VAL A 44 -3.14 3.50 2.01
C VAL A 44 -3.66 4.53 3.00
N LYS A 45 -4.11 5.67 2.48
CA LYS A 45 -4.93 6.63 3.20
C LYS A 45 -6.37 6.39 2.81
N LYS A 46 -7.27 6.20 3.77
CA LYS A 46 -8.70 6.06 3.52
C LYS A 46 -9.47 7.18 4.20
N ASN A 47 -10.52 7.62 3.52
CA ASN A 47 -11.48 8.59 4.01
C ASN A 47 -12.89 7.98 3.92
N HIS A 48 -13.77 8.33 4.84
CA HIS A 48 -15.16 7.92 4.80
C HIS A 48 -16.03 9.11 4.42
N ARG A 49 -16.97 8.92 3.48
CA ARG A 49 -17.83 10.02 3.00
C ARG A 49 -18.58 10.76 4.12
N GLN A 50 -18.95 10.06 5.20
CA GLN A 50 -19.64 10.66 6.35
C GLN A 50 -18.69 11.22 7.43
N MET A 51 -17.38 11.00 7.29
CA MET A 51 -16.35 11.50 8.21
C MET A 51 -15.24 12.21 7.39
N PRO A 52 -15.57 13.31 6.68
CA PRO A 52 -14.66 13.91 5.70
C PRO A 52 -13.36 14.46 6.34
N ASN A 53 -13.39 14.79 7.63
CA ASN A 53 -12.24 15.32 8.36
C ASN A 53 -11.42 14.24 9.08
N ASN A 54 -11.80 12.96 8.94
CA ASN A 54 -11.08 11.85 9.57
C ASN A 54 -10.37 11.03 8.49
N ASP A 55 -9.06 11.21 8.46
CA ASP A 55 -8.17 10.36 7.68
C ASP A 55 -7.75 9.15 8.49
N PHE A 56 -7.85 7.98 7.88
CA PHE A 56 -7.36 6.73 8.45
C PHE A 56 -6.26 6.18 7.57
N TYR A 57 -5.34 5.45 8.17
CA TYR A 57 -4.22 4.86 7.45
C TYR A 57 -4.25 3.34 7.59
N GLU A 58 -3.90 2.65 6.51
CA GLU A 58 -3.78 1.20 6.48
C GLU A 58 -2.46 0.80 5.83
N VAL A 59 -1.79 -0.19 6.42
CA VAL A 59 -0.62 -0.83 5.83
C VAL A 59 -1.02 -2.26 5.51
N MET A 60 -0.85 -2.67 4.25
CA MET A 60 -1.27 -3.99 3.78
C MET A 60 -0.17 -4.65 2.95
N VAL A 61 -0.10 -5.97 3.05
CA VAL A 61 0.73 -6.83 2.20
C VAL A 61 -0.15 -7.45 1.13
N ILE A 62 0.09 -7.08 -0.12
CA ILE A 62 -0.51 -7.67 -1.31
C ILE A 62 -0.18 -9.17 -1.33
N ARG A 63 -1.25 -9.95 -1.47
CA ARG A 63 -1.20 -11.40 -1.57
C ARG A 63 -1.39 -11.80 -3.02
N THR A 64 -0.88 -12.96 -3.36
CA THR A 64 -1.06 -13.57 -4.68
C THR A 64 -1.94 -14.79 -4.52
N SER A 65 -2.98 -14.92 -5.34
CA SER A 65 -3.82 -16.12 -5.36
C SER A 65 -2.99 -17.33 -5.74
N THR A 66 -2.99 -18.35 -4.87
CA THR A 66 -2.27 -19.62 -5.09
C THR A 66 -3.16 -20.68 -5.71
N VAL A 67 -4.47 -20.43 -5.77
CA VAL A 67 -5.48 -21.34 -6.31
C VAL A 67 -6.38 -20.57 -7.26
N GLU A 68 -6.80 -21.23 -8.34
CA GLU A 68 -7.85 -20.73 -9.21
C GLU A 68 -9.17 -20.68 -8.43
N ARG A 69 -9.91 -19.58 -8.53
CA ARG A 69 -11.27 -19.49 -7.98
C ARG A 69 -12.28 -19.34 -9.10
N ARG A 70 -13.29 -20.21 -9.11
CA ARG A 70 -14.45 -20.11 -9.99
C ARG A 70 -15.63 -19.55 -9.22
N PHE A 71 -16.24 -18.50 -9.75
CA PHE A 71 -17.42 -17.89 -9.18
C PHE A 71 -18.70 -18.52 -9.77
N PRO A 72 -19.84 -18.46 -9.06
CA PRO A 72 -21.11 -19.04 -9.53
C PRO A 72 -21.59 -18.49 -10.88
N ASN A 73 -21.15 -17.29 -11.27
CA ASN A 73 -21.47 -16.67 -12.56
C ASN A 73 -20.53 -17.12 -13.70
N GLY A 74 -19.67 -18.13 -13.48
CA GLY A 74 -18.71 -18.63 -14.45
C GLY A 74 -17.40 -17.83 -14.56
N ALA A 75 -17.26 -16.72 -13.83
CA ALA A 75 -16.02 -15.95 -13.82
C ALA A 75 -14.88 -16.75 -13.14
N VAL A 76 -13.67 -16.65 -13.68
CA VAL A 76 -12.48 -17.32 -13.17
C VAL A 76 -11.46 -16.30 -12.70
N LEU A 77 -11.00 -16.44 -11.47
CA LEU A 77 -9.85 -15.71 -10.93
C LEU A 77 -8.61 -16.61 -11.07
N PRO A 78 -7.68 -16.30 -11.98
CA PRO A 78 -6.51 -17.14 -12.22
C PRO A 78 -5.54 -17.12 -11.02
N ILE A 79 -4.74 -18.19 -10.93
CA ILE A 79 -3.55 -18.24 -10.06
C ILE A 79 -2.62 -17.08 -10.45
N GLY A 80 -1.96 -16.46 -9.48
CA GLY A 80 -1.11 -15.31 -9.73
C GLY A 80 -1.80 -13.95 -9.59
N THR A 81 -3.13 -13.92 -9.42
CA THR A 81 -3.86 -12.66 -9.27
C THR A 81 -3.51 -11.97 -7.94
N GLU A 82 -3.14 -10.69 -7.99
CA GLU A 82 -2.94 -9.88 -6.79
C GLU A 82 -4.27 -9.60 -6.07
N ARG A 83 -4.25 -9.67 -4.74
CA ARG A 83 -5.39 -9.33 -3.90
C ARG A 83 -4.92 -8.67 -2.60
N LEU A 84 -5.80 -7.83 -2.05
CA LEU A 84 -5.65 -7.34 -0.69
C LEU A 84 -5.89 -8.48 0.33
N PRO A 85 -5.35 -8.36 1.56
CA PRO A 85 -5.62 -9.31 2.62
C PRO A 85 -7.12 -9.29 3.00
N SER A 86 -7.65 -10.45 3.40
CA SER A 86 -8.98 -10.53 4.01
C SER A 86 -8.96 -10.00 5.45
N THR A 87 -10.14 -9.79 6.03
CA THR A 87 -10.26 -9.40 7.45
C THR A 87 -9.64 -10.43 8.39
N GLU A 88 -9.74 -11.72 8.07
CA GLU A 88 -9.13 -12.82 8.84
C GLU A 88 -7.59 -12.81 8.78
N GLU A 89 -7.02 -12.19 7.74
CA GLU A 89 -5.59 -12.02 7.53
C GLU A 89 -5.03 -10.75 8.22
N TRP A 90 -5.90 -9.93 8.83
CA TRP A 90 -5.50 -8.73 9.57
C TRP A 90 -4.65 -9.10 10.80
N GLY A 91 -3.73 -8.23 11.18
CA GLY A 91 -2.69 -8.53 12.18
C GLY A 91 -1.48 -9.28 11.63
N LYS A 92 -1.64 -10.08 10.57
CA LYS A 92 -0.54 -10.77 9.88
C LYS A 92 -0.09 -10.06 8.60
N TYR A 93 -1.04 -9.63 7.79
CA TYR A 93 -0.80 -9.01 6.48
C TYR A 93 -1.48 -7.65 6.32
N GLY A 94 -2.17 -7.15 7.34
CA GLY A 94 -2.85 -5.86 7.32
C GLY A 94 -2.88 -5.23 8.71
N TRP A 95 -2.75 -3.91 8.78
CA TRP A 95 -2.78 -3.14 10.04
C TRP A 95 -3.44 -1.79 9.82
N THR A 96 -4.04 -1.25 10.90
CA THR A 96 -4.67 0.08 10.95
C THR A 96 -3.98 0.93 12.00
N PRO A 97 -2.89 1.63 11.66
CA PRO A 97 -2.18 2.52 12.58
C PRO A 97 -3.02 3.74 12.96
N HIS A 98 -2.74 4.34 14.12
CA HIS A 98 -3.54 5.44 14.65
C HIS A 98 -3.39 6.75 13.87
N ASN A 99 -2.22 6.98 13.26
CA ASN A 99 -1.91 8.19 12.54
C ASN A 99 -0.91 7.91 11.41
N GLU A 100 -0.62 8.94 10.62
CA GLU A 100 0.25 8.83 9.45
C GLU A 100 1.69 8.43 9.81
N ASP A 101 2.26 8.98 10.89
CA ASP A 101 3.63 8.69 11.30
C ASP A 101 3.80 7.22 11.70
N GLN A 102 2.87 6.70 12.51
CA GLN A 102 2.84 5.28 12.85
C GLN A 102 2.62 4.41 11.62
N ALA A 103 1.85 4.89 10.63
CA ALA A 103 1.63 4.15 9.39
C ALA A 103 2.87 4.10 8.51
N ARG A 104 3.62 5.20 8.41
CA ARG A 104 4.90 5.24 7.70
C ARG A 104 5.93 4.34 8.38
N GLU A 105 5.99 4.34 9.70
CA GLU A 105 6.90 3.47 10.44
C GLU A 105 6.52 1.99 10.26
N ARG A 106 5.24 1.65 10.42
CA ARG A 106 4.75 0.28 10.17
C ARG A 106 5.00 -0.17 8.74
N PHE A 107 4.85 0.73 7.76
CA PHE A 107 5.15 0.46 6.37
C PHE A 107 6.61 0.07 6.17
N ARG A 108 7.57 0.83 6.73
CA ARG A 108 9.00 0.50 6.65
C ARG A 108 9.31 -0.87 7.25
N GLN A 109 8.86 -1.12 8.49
CA GLN A 109 9.03 -2.42 9.16
C GLN A 109 8.45 -3.58 8.35
N THR A 110 7.31 -3.36 7.70
CA THR A 110 6.66 -4.38 6.87
C THR A 110 7.46 -4.61 5.58
N CYS A 111 7.99 -3.56 4.95
CA CYS A 111 8.87 -3.68 3.78
C CYS A 111 10.12 -4.50 4.11
N ASP A 112 10.77 -4.19 5.23
CA ASP A 112 11.94 -4.95 5.70
C ASP A 112 11.65 -6.44 5.91
N ARG A 113 10.43 -6.76 6.33
CA ARG A 113 10.02 -8.16 6.57
C ARG A 113 9.65 -8.90 5.30
N PHE A 114 8.99 -8.25 4.34
CA PHE A 114 8.33 -8.91 3.21
C PHE A 114 9.00 -8.67 1.86
N ASN A 115 9.93 -7.72 1.76
CA ASN A 115 10.67 -7.42 0.53
C ASN A 115 12.17 -7.76 0.63
N LYS A 116 12.67 -8.19 1.79
CA LYS A 116 14.02 -8.76 1.86
C LYS A 116 14.05 -10.13 1.15
N PRO A 117 15.11 -10.41 0.36
CA PRO A 117 15.25 -11.65 -0.40
C PRO A 117 15.32 -12.90 0.48
#